data_AF-A0A1S4D988-F1
#
_entry.id   AF-A0A1S4D988-F1
#
_cell.length_a   1.000
_cell.length_b   1.000
_cell.length_c   1.000
_cell.angle_alpha   90.00
_cell.angle_beta   90.00
_cell.angle_gamma   90.00
#
_symmetry.space_group_name_H-M   'P 1'
#
loop_
_entity.id
_entity.type
_entity.pdbx_description
1 polymer ?
#
loop_
_entity_poly.entity_id
_entity_poly.type
_entity_poly.pdbx_seq_one_letter_code
_entity_poly.pdbx_strand_id
1 'polypeptide(L)'
;MGLTENFSATSLSTGNPCLDFFFHVVPNTPPQELLKRLELSWKRDALTTLKLICNLRGVRGTGKSDKEGFYTASLWLHNYHPKTLACNIKAIADFGYFKDVLEILYRILEGHEGRKNEKAEWMEKKRIGFLEGLKEKKDRVPKGKDQRIRLKKTMAKAKK
;
A
#
# COMPACT_ATOMS: atom_id res chain seq x y z
N MET A 1 22.43 -12.38 20.31
CA MET A 1 21.17 -11.87 20.87
C MET A 1 20.84 -10.57 20.13
N GLY A 2 19.60 -10.40 19.68
CA GLY A 2 19.14 -9.21 18.96
C GLY A 2 18.23 -8.35 19.83
N LEU A 3 17.88 -7.16 19.33
CA LEU A 3 16.90 -6.28 19.93
C LEU A 3 15.73 -6.10 18.96
N THR A 4 14.51 -6.05 19.49
CA THR A 4 13.32 -5.63 18.75
C THR A 4 13.30 -4.12 18.56
N GLU A 5 12.35 -3.59 17.79
CA GLU A 5 12.13 -2.13 17.64
C GLU A 5 11.93 -1.42 19.00
N ASN A 6 11.46 -2.15 20.03
CA ASN A 6 11.27 -1.64 21.38
C ASN A 6 12.43 -1.98 22.34
N PHE A 7 13.62 -2.28 21.83
CA PHE A 7 14.82 -2.63 22.60
C PHE A 7 14.68 -3.83 23.55
N SER A 8 13.67 -4.68 23.35
CA SER A 8 13.54 -5.93 24.09
C SER A 8 14.43 -7.00 23.47
N ALA A 9 15.08 -7.81 24.32
CA ALA A 9 15.92 -8.92 23.90
C ALA A 9 15.12 -9.94 23.08
N THR A 10 15.70 -10.37 21.95
CA THR A 10 15.12 -11.40 21.09
C THR A 10 16.19 -12.30 20.49
N SER A 11 15.79 -13.49 20.05
CA SER A 11 16.66 -14.38 19.31
C SER A 11 16.78 -13.90 17.86
N LEU A 12 17.98 -13.97 17.28
CA LEU A 12 18.23 -13.54 15.89
C LEU A 12 17.76 -14.59 14.86
N SER A 13 17.67 -15.85 15.28
CA SER A 13 17.15 -16.98 14.52
C SER A 13 16.84 -18.11 15.49
N THR A 14 15.90 -18.96 15.10
CA THR A 14 15.52 -20.21 15.77
C THR A 14 16.23 -21.43 15.18
N GLY A 15 17.01 -21.25 14.10
CA GLY A 15 17.61 -22.35 13.33
C GLY A 15 16.63 -23.06 12.39
N ASN A 16 15.33 -22.77 12.47
CA ASN A 16 14.32 -23.29 11.55
C ASN A 16 13.80 -22.16 10.64
N PRO A 17 14.07 -22.21 9.32
CA PRO A 17 13.65 -21.17 8.38
C PRO A 17 12.14 -20.88 8.35
N CYS A 18 11.28 -21.90 8.54
CA CYS A 18 9.83 -21.70 8.59
C CYS A 18 9.41 -20.94 9.86
N LEU A 19 10.04 -21.28 10.99
CA LEU A 19 9.77 -20.62 12.25
C LEU A 19 10.33 -19.19 12.26
N ASP A 20 11.49 -18.98 11.66
CA ASP A 20 12.07 -17.66 11.44
C ASP A 20 11.20 -16.79 10.55
N PHE A 21 10.60 -17.37 9.49
CA PHE A 21 9.61 -16.66 8.68
C PHE A 21 8.39 -16.29 9.53
N PHE A 22 7.89 -17.22 10.35
CA PHE A 22 6.74 -16.96 11.21
C PHE A 22 6.99 -15.89 12.28
N PHE A 23 8.16 -15.78 12.88
CA PHE A 23 8.41 -14.76 13.91
C PHE A 23 8.93 -13.44 13.37
N HIS A 24 9.77 -13.47 12.34
CA HIS A 24 10.49 -12.26 11.91
C HIS A 24 9.85 -11.53 10.73
N VAL A 25 8.93 -12.15 10.00
CA VAL A 25 8.13 -11.43 8.99
C VAL A 25 6.94 -10.78 9.70
N VAL A 26 6.97 -9.47 9.87
CA VAL A 26 5.97 -8.67 10.57
C VAL A 26 5.56 -7.49 9.68
N PRO A 27 4.47 -6.77 10.01
CA PRO A 27 4.18 -5.51 9.33
C PRO A 27 5.41 -4.60 9.33
N ASN A 28 5.72 -4.01 8.18
CA ASN A 28 6.91 -3.18 7.92
C ASN A 28 8.24 -3.93 7.71
N THR A 29 8.28 -5.27 7.72
CA THR A 29 9.47 -6.00 7.25
C THR A 29 9.80 -5.58 5.81
N PRO A 30 11.05 -5.18 5.50
CA PRO A 30 11.43 -4.81 4.14
C PRO A 30 11.17 -5.97 3.15
N PRO A 31 10.66 -5.69 1.93
CA PRO A 31 10.36 -6.74 0.95
C PRO A 31 11.52 -7.69 0.68
N GLN A 32 12.76 -7.17 0.62
CA GLN A 32 13.97 -7.96 0.37
C GLN A 32 14.22 -8.98 1.49
N GLU A 33 14.01 -8.59 2.74
CA GLU A 33 14.17 -9.50 3.89
C GLU A 33 13.07 -10.56 3.93
N LEU A 34 11.83 -10.16 3.65
CA LEU A 34 10.71 -11.07 3.50
C LEU A 34 11.02 -12.12 2.45
N LEU A 35 11.43 -11.71 1.24
CA LEU A 35 11.75 -12.61 0.13
C LEU A 35 12.91 -13.56 0.47
N LYS A 36 13.96 -13.06 1.15
CA LYS A 36 15.06 -13.91 1.60
C LYS A 36 14.58 -15.01 2.56
N ARG A 37 13.76 -14.66 3.55
CA ARG A 37 13.20 -15.62 4.51
C ARG A 37 12.23 -16.58 3.83
N LEU A 38 11.43 -16.07 2.90
CA LEU A 38 10.50 -16.85 2.08
C LEU A 38 11.23 -17.96 1.34
N GLU A 39 12.30 -17.61 0.61
CA GLU A 39 13.09 -18.56 -0.17
C GLU A 39 13.74 -19.64 0.72
N LEU A 40 14.32 -19.24 1.86
CA LEU A 40 14.91 -20.18 2.82
C LEU A 40 13.86 -21.13 3.40
N SER A 41 12.69 -20.60 3.76
CA SER A 41 11.59 -21.41 4.29
C SER A 41 11.05 -22.38 3.23
N TRP A 42 10.91 -21.92 1.98
CA TRP A 42 10.40 -22.74 0.89
C TRP A 42 11.33 -23.90 0.54
N LYS A 43 12.65 -23.65 0.52
CA LYS A 43 13.66 -24.70 0.33
C LYS A 43 13.64 -25.75 1.44
N ARG A 44 13.22 -25.37 2.65
CA ARG A 44 13.09 -26.28 3.79
C ARG A 44 11.79 -27.09 3.73
N ASP A 45 10.65 -26.42 3.57
CA ASP A 45 9.32 -27.02 3.51
C ASP A 45 8.34 -26.10 2.78
N ALA A 46 8.13 -26.38 1.49
CA ALA A 46 7.24 -25.60 0.64
C ALA A 46 5.78 -25.57 1.10
N LEU A 47 5.27 -26.68 1.67
CA LEU A 47 3.88 -26.76 2.12
C LEU A 47 3.67 -25.87 3.36
N THR A 48 4.60 -25.95 4.32
CA THR A 48 4.56 -25.07 5.50
C THR A 48 4.72 -23.62 5.10
N THR A 49 5.64 -23.29 4.20
CA THR A 49 5.79 -21.92 3.70
C THR A 49 4.51 -21.42 3.01
N LEU A 50 3.84 -22.24 2.21
CA LEU A 50 2.58 -21.84 1.58
C LEU A 50 1.49 -21.50 2.61
N LYS A 51 1.40 -22.29 3.69
CA LYS A 51 0.50 -21.99 4.83
C LYS A 51 0.91 -20.70 5.52
N LEU A 52 2.21 -20.44 5.67
CA LEU A 52 2.73 -19.21 6.26
C LEU A 52 2.43 -17.98 5.39
N ILE A 53 2.47 -18.10 4.07
CA ILE A 53 2.04 -17.04 3.14
C ILE A 53 0.55 -16.74 3.36
N CYS A 54 -0.30 -17.77 3.46
CA CYS A 54 -1.73 -17.57 3.78
C CYS A 54 -1.92 -16.93 5.16
N ASN A 55 -1.11 -17.32 6.15
CA ASN A 55 -1.10 -16.73 7.49
C ASN A 55 -0.67 -15.26 7.50
N LEU A 56 0.17 -14.79 6.56
CA LEU A 56 0.44 -13.34 6.44
C LEU A 56 -0.88 -12.60 6.20
N ARG A 57 -1.73 -13.13 5.32
CA ARG A 57 -2.96 -12.46 4.93
C ARG A 57 -4.07 -12.55 5.96
N GLY A 58 -4.14 -13.66 6.71
CA GLY A 58 -5.25 -13.99 7.60
C GLY A 58 -5.78 -12.79 8.40
N VAL A 59 -7.05 -12.43 8.16
CA VAL A 59 -7.70 -11.22 8.71
C VAL A 59 -8.74 -11.47 9.79
N ARG A 60 -9.20 -12.72 9.95
CA ARG A 60 -10.30 -13.08 10.84
C ARG A 60 -9.78 -13.70 12.14
N GLY A 61 -8.71 -13.12 12.71
CA GLY A 61 -7.98 -13.71 13.83
C GLY A 61 -7.16 -14.94 13.46
N THR A 62 -7.05 -15.26 12.17
CA THR A 62 -6.37 -16.46 11.65
C THR A 62 -4.94 -16.21 11.19
N GLY A 63 -4.43 -14.99 11.34
CA GLY A 63 -3.13 -14.60 10.82
C GLY A 63 -2.72 -13.18 11.19
N LYS A 64 -1.71 -12.67 10.46
CA LYS A 64 -1.02 -11.41 10.79
C LYS A 64 -1.65 -10.16 10.19
N SER A 65 -2.65 -10.31 9.32
CA SER A 65 -3.25 -9.20 8.56
C SER A 65 -2.24 -8.34 7.79
N ASP A 66 -1.07 -8.88 7.45
CA ASP A 66 -0.02 -8.23 6.67
C ASP A 66 -0.33 -8.33 5.17
N LYS A 67 -1.00 -7.31 4.67
CA LYS A 67 -1.47 -7.24 3.29
C LYS A 67 -0.34 -7.07 2.28
N GLU A 68 0.62 -6.19 2.54
CA GLU A 68 1.70 -5.92 1.56
C GLU A 68 2.73 -7.06 1.56
N GLY A 69 3.05 -7.64 2.72
CA GLY A 69 3.89 -8.83 2.78
C GLY A 69 3.26 -10.02 2.07
N PHE A 70 1.94 -10.20 2.21
CA PHE A 70 1.20 -11.21 1.44
C PHE A 70 1.29 -11.01 -0.08
N TYR A 71 1.11 -9.78 -0.59
CA TYR A 71 1.23 -9.51 -2.02
C TYR A 71 2.65 -9.71 -2.53
N THR A 72 3.64 -9.32 -1.75
CA THR A 72 5.06 -9.55 -2.06
C THR A 72 5.34 -11.05 -2.22
N ALA A 73 4.89 -11.86 -1.26
CA ALA A 73 5.03 -13.32 -1.31
C ALA A 73 4.23 -13.97 -2.46
N SER A 74 3.04 -13.45 -2.76
CA SER A 74 2.21 -13.95 -3.86
C SER A 74 2.83 -13.69 -5.23
N LEU A 75 3.46 -12.52 -5.41
CA LEU A 75 4.19 -12.20 -6.63
C LEU A 75 5.47 -13.04 -6.77
N TRP A 76 6.14 -13.34 -5.66
CA TRP A 76 7.22 -14.33 -5.67
C TRP A 76 6.72 -15.72 -6.08
N LEU A 77 5.58 -16.19 -5.55
CA LEU A 77 4.97 -17.44 -6.01
C LEU A 77 4.64 -17.41 -7.50
N HIS A 78 4.15 -16.29 -8.03
CA HIS A 78 3.90 -16.16 -9.47
C HIS A 78 5.19 -16.34 -10.29
N ASN A 79 6.29 -15.71 -9.86
CA ASN A 79 7.55 -15.73 -10.59
C ASN A 79 8.26 -17.09 -10.57
N TYR A 80 8.20 -17.81 -9.43
CA TYR A 80 8.97 -19.05 -9.25
C TYR A 80 8.09 -20.33 -9.23
N HIS A 81 6.83 -20.23 -8.80
CA HIS A 81 5.92 -21.36 -8.60
C HIS A 81 4.48 -21.05 -9.09
N PRO A 82 4.28 -20.61 -10.35
CA PRO A 82 2.99 -20.09 -10.83
C PRO A 82 1.85 -21.12 -10.75
N LYS A 83 2.16 -22.41 -10.98
CA LYS A 83 1.17 -23.50 -10.84
C LYS A 83 0.68 -23.62 -9.41
N THR A 84 1.56 -23.47 -8.41
CA THR A 84 1.19 -23.52 -7.00
C THR A 84 0.27 -22.37 -6.65
N LEU A 85 0.57 -21.15 -7.13
CA LEU A 85 -0.31 -19.99 -6.95
C LEU A 85 -1.70 -20.26 -7.55
N ALA A 86 -1.75 -20.70 -8.81
CA ALA A 86 -3.01 -20.95 -9.52
C ALA A 86 -3.86 -22.04 -8.83
N CYS A 87 -3.25 -23.15 -8.43
CA CYS A 87 -3.97 -24.25 -7.79
C CYS A 87 -4.49 -23.91 -6.39
N ASN A 88 -3.93 -22.89 -5.73
CA ASN A 88 -4.29 -22.48 -4.38
C ASN A 88 -5.09 -21.18 -4.32
N ILE A 89 -5.58 -20.67 -5.45
CA ILE A 89 -6.30 -19.39 -5.53
C ILE A 89 -7.54 -19.35 -4.64
N LYS A 90 -8.24 -20.48 -4.50
CA LYS A 90 -9.38 -20.63 -3.60
C LYS A 90 -8.97 -20.43 -2.14
N ALA A 91 -7.91 -21.13 -1.69
CA ALA A 91 -7.41 -20.98 -0.33
C ALA A 91 -6.95 -19.55 -0.05
N ILE A 92 -6.27 -18.91 -1.02
CA ILE A 92 -5.87 -17.50 -0.92
C ILE A 92 -7.09 -16.58 -0.71
N ALA A 93 -8.16 -16.78 -1.46
CA ALA A 93 -9.39 -16.00 -1.33
C ALA A 93 -10.09 -16.23 0.03
N ASP A 94 -10.02 -17.45 0.56
CA ASP A 94 -10.63 -17.84 1.84
C ASP A 94 -9.88 -17.24 3.05
N PHE A 95 -8.54 -17.31 3.05
CA PHE A 95 -7.72 -16.75 4.14
C PHE A 95 -7.74 -15.22 4.18
N GLY A 96 -7.73 -14.58 3.01
CA GLY A 96 -7.93 -13.15 2.88
C GLY A 96 -9.37 -12.81 2.51
N TYR A 97 -9.48 -12.21 1.32
CA TYR A 97 -10.71 -11.87 0.64
C TYR A 97 -10.55 -12.12 -0.86
N PHE A 98 -11.66 -12.30 -1.55
CA PHE A 98 -11.66 -12.41 -3.01
C PHE A 98 -10.97 -11.23 -3.73
N LYS A 99 -11.09 -9.99 -3.19
CA LYS A 99 -10.41 -8.80 -3.74
C LYS A 99 -8.88 -8.92 -3.75
N ASP A 100 -8.30 -9.75 -2.89
CA ASP A 100 -6.86 -9.94 -2.83
C ASP A 100 -6.37 -10.71 -4.07
N VAL A 101 -7.20 -11.61 -4.62
CA VAL A 101 -6.93 -12.29 -5.90
C VAL A 101 -6.88 -11.29 -7.05
N LEU A 102 -7.84 -10.37 -7.10
CA LEU A 102 -7.88 -9.31 -8.12
C LEU A 102 -6.66 -8.38 -8.02
N GLU A 103 -6.25 -8.06 -6.81
CA GLU A 103 -5.07 -7.23 -6.56
C GLU A 103 -3.76 -7.93 -6.95
N ILE A 104 -3.64 -9.25 -6.73
CA ILE A 104 -2.50 -10.03 -7.23
C ILE A 104 -2.46 -9.99 -8.77
N LEU A 105 -3.58 -10.25 -9.45
CA LEU A 105 -3.67 -10.19 -10.91
C LEU A 105 -3.29 -8.80 -11.45
N TYR A 106 -3.81 -7.75 -10.81
CA TYR A 106 -3.49 -6.37 -11.16
C TYR A 106 -1.98 -6.11 -11.07
N ARG A 107 -1.31 -6.52 -9.98
CA ARG A 107 0.14 -6.33 -9.82
C ARG A 107 0.99 -7.20 -10.73
N ILE A 108 0.47 -8.33 -11.21
CA ILE A 108 1.14 -9.13 -12.26
C ILE A 108 1.15 -8.36 -13.58
N LEU A 109 0.07 -7.64 -13.91
CA LEU A 109 -0.07 -6.90 -15.16
C LEU A 109 0.64 -5.53 -15.13
N GLU A 110 0.39 -4.72 -14.09
CA GLU A 110 0.87 -3.34 -13.98
C GLU A 110 2.18 -3.21 -13.20
N GLY A 111 2.64 -4.32 -12.60
CA GLY A 111 3.84 -4.36 -11.76
C GLY A 111 3.58 -4.15 -10.26
N HIS A 112 4.59 -4.52 -9.46
CA HIS A 112 4.53 -4.54 -7.99
C HIS A 112 4.13 -3.19 -7.38
N GLU A 113 4.60 -2.08 -7.97
CA GLU A 113 4.39 -0.72 -7.48
C GLU A 113 3.23 0.01 -8.16
N GLY A 114 2.49 -0.64 -9.06
CA GLY A 114 1.43 -0.01 -9.86
C GLY A 114 0.43 0.78 -9.01
N ARG A 115 -0.04 0.20 -7.89
CA ARG A 115 -0.94 0.89 -6.96
C ARG A 115 -0.32 2.09 -6.27
N LYS A 116 0.95 2.01 -5.89
CA LYS A 116 1.62 3.12 -5.20
C LYS A 116 1.79 4.29 -6.18
N ASN A 117 2.14 3.98 -7.43
CA ASN A 117 2.29 4.95 -8.50
C ASN A 117 0.95 5.62 -8.83
N GLU A 118 -0.12 4.87 -9.09
CA GLU A 118 -1.47 5.40 -9.33
C GLU A 118 -1.94 6.32 -8.20
N LYS A 119 -1.71 5.88 -6.95
CA LYS A 119 -2.08 6.67 -5.77
C LYS A 119 -1.29 7.98 -5.70
N ALA A 120 0.01 7.95 -5.99
CA ALA A 120 0.85 9.14 -6.02
C ALA A 120 0.38 10.13 -7.11
N GLU A 121 0.11 9.63 -8.31
CA GLU A 121 -0.42 10.44 -9.42
C GLU A 121 -1.76 11.09 -9.08
N TRP A 122 -2.67 10.32 -8.47
CA TRP A 122 -3.97 10.83 -8.05
C TRP A 122 -3.86 11.90 -6.96
N MET A 123 -2.96 11.70 -6.00
CA MET A 123 -2.69 12.68 -4.94
C MET A 123 -2.13 13.98 -5.53
N GLU A 124 -1.23 13.89 -6.52
CA GLU A 124 -0.69 15.07 -7.19
C GLU A 124 -1.77 15.80 -8.00
N LYS A 125 -2.60 15.08 -8.77
CA LYS A 125 -3.75 15.67 -9.49
C LYS A 125 -4.71 16.40 -8.55
N LYS A 126 -5.01 15.82 -7.39
CA LYS A 126 -5.83 16.47 -6.36
C LYS A 126 -5.20 17.75 -5.83
N ARG A 127 -3.89 17.74 -5.59
CA ARG A 127 -3.15 18.90 -5.12
C ARG A 127 -3.18 20.02 -6.17
N ILE A 128 -2.97 19.69 -7.44
CA ILE A 128 -3.05 20.65 -8.55
C ILE A 128 -4.45 21.27 -8.63
N GLY A 129 -5.51 20.45 -8.66
CA GLY A 129 -6.88 20.96 -8.72
C GLY A 129 -7.26 21.83 -7.52
N PHE A 130 -6.74 21.52 -6.32
CA PHE A 130 -6.92 22.38 -5.14
C PHE A 130 -6.22 23.74 -5.31
N LEU A 131 -4.98 23.76 -5.83
CA LEU A 131 -4.23 25.00 -6.08
C LEU A 131 -4.87 25.86 -7.17
N GLU A 132 -5.40 25.24 -8.23
CA GLU A 132 -6.17 25.93 -9.29
C GLU A 132 -7.43 26.58 -8.72
N GLY A 133 -8.20 25.86 -7.90
CA GLY A 133 -9.39 26.41 -7.24
C GLY A 133 -9.08 27.60 -6.30
N LEU A 134 -7.89 27.64 -5.68
CA LEU A 134 -7.43 28.78 -4.89
C LEU A 134 -7.07 29.99 -5.77
N LYS A 135 -6.41 29.77 -6.91
CA LYS A 135 -6.11 30.83 -7.89
C LYS A 135 -7.40 31.44 -8.44
N GLU A 136 -8.36 30.61 -8.87
CA GLU A 136 -9.65 31.11 -9.35
C GLU A 136 -10.39 31.96 -8.31
N LYS A 137 -10.34 31.59 -7.03
CA LYS A 137 -10.95 32.40 -5.95
C LYS A 137 -10.24 33.74 -5.74
N LYS A 138 -8.92 33.80 -5.95
CA LYS A 138 -8.14 35.02 -5.86
C LYS A 138 -8.39 35.95 -7.05
N ASP A 139 -8.54 35.38 -8.24
CA ASP A 139 -8.75 36.12 -9.49
C ASP A 139 -10.20 36.61 -9.66
N ARG A 140 -11.16 36.03 -8.91
CA ARG A 140 -12.51 36.58 -8.80
C ARG A 140 -12.48 37.95 -8.11
N VAL A 141 -12.61 39.01 -8.92
CA VAL A 141 -12.85 40.37 -8.42
C VAL A 141 -14.12 40.38 -7.57
N PRO A 142 -14.07 40.84 -6.30
CA PRO A 142 -15.26 40.92 -5.47
C PRO A 142 -16.27 41.90 -6.10
N LYS A 143 -17.47 41.41 -6.45
CA LYS A 143 -18.57 42.19 -7.07
C LYS A 143 -18.92 43.49 -6.31
N GLY A 144 -18.57 43.61 -5.02
CA GLY A 144 -18.77 44.83 -4.23
C GLY A 144 -17.73 45.94 -4.42
N LYS A 145 -16.51 45.64 -4.90
CA LYS A 145 -15.49 46.68 -5.16
C LYS A 145 -15.85 47.52 -6.38
N ASP A 146 -16.46 46.90 -7.39
CA ASP A 146 -16.83 47.56 -8.64
C ASP A 146 -18.01 48.53 -8.46
N GLN A 147 -18.99 48.19 -7.61
CA GLN A 147 -20.05 49.11 -7.20
C GLN A 147 -19.51 50.29 -6.38
N ARG A 148 -18.58 50.08 -5.44
CA ARG A 148 -17.95 51.17 -4.67
C ARG A 148 -17.12 52.11 -5.56
N ILE A 149 -16.41 51.56 -6.55
CA ILE A 149 -15.64 52.36 -7.51
C ILE A 149 -16.59 53.14 -8.43
N ARG A 150 -17.68 52.53 -8.91
CA ARG A 150 -18.74 53.24 -9.68
C ARG A 150 -19.40 54.35 -8.86
N LEU A 151 -19.78 54.08 -7.61
CA LEU A 151 -20.43 55.05 -6.73
C LEU A 151 -19.52 56.25 -6.41
N LYS A 152 -18.22 55.99 -6.18
CA LYS A 152 -17.21 57.05 -6.00
C LYS A 152 -17.02 57.89 -7.27
N LYS A 153 -16.98 57.26 -8.45
CA LYS A 153 -16.91 57.98 -9.74
C LYS A 153 -18.17 58.83 -10.01
N THR A 154 -19.37 58.34 -9.69
CA THR A 154 -20.61 59.13 -9.84
C THR A 154 -20.68 60.29 -8.86
N MET A 155 -20.27 60.10 -7.60
CA MET A 155 -20.25 61.19 -6.60
C MET A 155 -19.22 62.28 -6.91
N ALA A 156 -18.07 61.93 -7.50
CA ALA A 156 -17.08 62.91 -7.95
C ALA A 156 -17.58 63.74 -9.15
N LYS A 157 -18.42 63.17 -10.01
CA LYS A 157 -19.00 63.84 -11.19
C LYS A 157 -20.15 64.80 -10.83
N ALA A 158 -20.82 64.57 -9.70
CA ALA A 158 -21.91 65.41 -9.20
C ALA A 158 -21.43 66.63 -8.36
N LYS A 159 -20.12 66.73 -8.09
CA LYS A 159 -19.48 67.83 -7.34
C LYS A 159 -18.79 68.87 -8.25
N LYS A 160 -19.00 68.80 -9.56
CA LYS A 160 -18.52 69.76 -10.57
C LYS A 160 -19.72 70.38 -11.25
#